data_AF-A0AA45RX96-F1
#
_entry.id   AF-A0AA45RX96-F1
#
_cell.length_a   1.000
_cell.length_b   1.000
_cell.length_c   1.000
_cell.angle_alpha   90.00
_cell.angle_beta   90.00
_cell.angle_gamma   90.00
#
_symmetry.space_group_name_H-M   'P 1'
#
loop_
_entity.id
_entity.type
_entity.pdbx_description
1 polymer ?
#
loop_
_entity_poly.entity_id
_entity_poly.type
_entity_poly.pdbx_seq_one_letter_code
_entity_poly.pdbx_strand_id
1 'polypeptide(L)'
;MLYQLPLPDEFYLGYSGRLARSSGCSSLRAQKIIAAKFPSANPAQKKRYLIELLAQAANADFADFVLAHTLLPYQHAIRWNDTLIKHGEPKRLPFMCRAATRILRPGGYLCAQCIADDFELHGPSYWRRAHQLPGIYLCSDHRTPLHYLGGRDVFDLAPSAALEFANSVGDEIAMEAATSPFVSEFVRLSNVTMTSKRPLSTHIAYKIFNLKESRIDYTLREQAPAPHRLLSDQILAAFPRSWLEATLPETLKKKRGQFSRIDRVLLRSPNAGSWIAYLLAFCVVPAAAARFEEMVSSA
;
A
#
# COMPACT_ATOMS: atom_id res chain seq x y z
N MET A 1 13.57 6.30 27.83
CA MET A 1 12.77 5.86 26.66
C MET A 1 12.41 4.41 26.86
N LEU A 2 11.13 4.13 27.06
CA LEU A 2 10.62 2.76 27.08
C LEU A 2 10.56 2.28 25.64
N TYR A 3 11.38 1.29 25.30
CA TYR A 3 11.34 0.66 23.98
C TYR A 3 10.20 -0.34 24.00
N GLN A 4 9.10 0.02 23.33
CA GLN A 4 7.96 -0.87 23.14
C GLN A 4 8.12 -1.56 21.80
N LEU A 5 7.79 -2.85 21.72
CA LEU A 5 7.72 -3.54 20.44
C LEU A 5 6.58 -2.95 19.60
N PRO A 6 6.72 -2.90 18.26
CA PRO A 6 5.63 -2.53 17.37
C PRO A 6 4.49 -3.55 17.47
N LEU A 7 3.26 -3.07 17.33
CA LEU A 7 2.06 -3.92 17.38
C LEU A 7 1.81 -4.60 16.02
N PRO A 8 1.04 -5.71 15.97
CA PRO A 8 0.72 -6.39 14.71
C PRO A 8 0.07 -5.45 13.69
N ASP A 9 0.60 -5.41 12.47
CA ASP A 9 0.16 -4.48 11.40
C ASP A 9 0.28 -2.99 11.77
N GLU A 10 1.05 -2.61 12.79
CA GLU A 10 1.27 -1.19 13.11
C GLU A 10 2.10 -0.50 12.02
N PHE A 11 1.61 0.63 11.53
CA PHE A 11 2.30 1.43 10.54
C PHE A 11 3.50 2.17 11.15
N TYR A 12 4.63 2.22 10.45
CA TYR A 12 5.90 2.74 10.98
C TYR A 12 5.81 4.19 11.50
N LEU A 13 4.98 5.04 10.88
CA LEU A 13 4.76 6.41 11.39
C LEU A 13 4.00 6.39 12.71
N GLY A 14 2.99 5.54 12.84
CA GLY A 14 2.25 5.34 14.09
C GLY A 14 3.15 4.81 15.20
N TYR A 15 4.02 3.84 14.88
CA TYR A 15 5.03 3.32 15.80
C TYR A 15 6.01 4.41 16.25
N SER A 16 6.53 5.21 15.31
CA SER A 16 7.38 6.37 15.62
C SER A 16 6.68 7.35 16.58
N GLY A 17 5.42 7.69 16.31
CA GLY A 17 4.62 8.56 17.17
C GLY A 17 4.39 7.95 18.56
N ARG A 18 4.11 6.65 18.65
CA ARG A 18 3.92 5.94 19.92
C ARG A 18 5.19 5.92 20.76
N LEU A 19 6.36 5.70 20.17
CA LEU A 19 7.65 5.81 20.88
C LEU A 19 7.89 7.21 21.43
N ALA A 20 7.50 8.24 20.65
CA ALA A 20 7.63 9.63 21.04
C ALA A 20 6.72 9.98 22.23
N ARG A 21 5.42 9.63 22.15
CA ARG A 21 4.44 9.80 23.23
C ARG A 21 4.86 9.07 24.50
N SER A 22 5.27 7.80 24.39
CA SER A 22 5.73 7.00 25.53
C SER A 22 7.02 7.54 26.17
N SER A 23 7.75 8.39 25.45
CA SER A 23 8.96 9.06 25.93
C SER A 23 8.73 10.52 26.34
N GLY A 24 7.48 11.00 26.30
CA GLY A 24 7.15 12.39 26.62
C GLY A 24 7.87 13.43 25.74
N CYS A 25 8.17 13.10 24.48
CA CYS A 25 8.89 14.00 23.57
C CYS A 25 8.33 13.99 22.15
N SER A 26 8.78 14.93 21.32
CA SER A 26 8.41 14.97 19.90
C SER A 26 9.04 13.82 19.12
N SER A 27 8.43 13.41 18.00
CA SER A 27 8.94 12.35 17.12
C SER A 27 10.37 12.62 16.66
N LEU A 28 10.73 13.87 16.34
CA LEU A 28 12.10 14.22 15.99
C LEU A 28 13.08 14.03 17.16
N ARG A 29 12.68 14.39 18.38
CA ARG A 29 13.51 14.20 19.57
C ARG A 29 13.65 12.71 19.89
N ALA A 30 12.58 11.93 19.77
CA ALA A 30 12.63 10.48 19.94
C ALA A 30 13.59 9.83 18.95
N GLN A 31 13.53 10.19 17.67
CA GLN A 31 14.45 9.70 16.64
C GLN A 31 15.92 10.01 16.95
N LYS A 32 16.22 11.21 17.46
CA LYS A 32 17.58 11.57 17.90
C LYS A 32 18.05 10.71 19.08
N ILE A 33 17.18 10.45 20.04
CA ILE A 33 17.48 9.58 21.20
C ILE A 33 17.77 8.14 20.73
N ILE A 34 16.95 7.61 19.82
CA ILE A 34 17.16 6.28 19.23
C ILE A 34 18.51 6.23 18.49
N ALA A 35 18.80 7.23 17.65
CA ALA A 35 20.05 7.30 16.90
C ALA A 35 21.29 7.38 17.80
N ALA A 36 21.19 8.06 18.94
CA ALA A 36 22.27 8.12 19.92
C ALA A 36 22.49 6.79 20.66
N LYS A 37 21.41 6.04 20.95
CA LYS A 37 21.50 4.76 21.65
C LYS A 37 21.97 3.61 20.74
N PHE A 38 21.57 3.62 19.48
CA PHE A 38 21.90 2.58 18.51
C PHE A 38 22.84 3.13 17.43
N PRO A 39 24.16 3.17 17.70
CA PRO A 39 25.14 3.65 16.73
C PRO A 39 25.13 2.81 15.45
N SER A 40 25.62 3.39 14.36
CA SER A 40 25.67 2.70 13.07
C SER A 40 26.62 1.52 13.17
N ALA A 41 26.23 0.35 12.67
CA ALA A 41 27.14 -0.79 12.52
C ALA A 41 28.26 -0.49 11.50
N ASN A 42 28.03 0.46 10.58
CA ASN A 42 29.02 0.92 9.62
C ASN A 42 29.47 2.35 9.97
N PRO A 43 30.71 2.55 10.47
CA PRO A 43 31.25 3.88 10.80
C PRO A 43 31.31 4.83 9.60
N ALA A 44 31.40 4.31 8.37
CA ALA A 44 31.41 5.12 7.14
C ALA A 44 30.00 5.62 6.75
N GLN A 45 28.94 5.09 7.35
CA GLN A 45 27.57 5.49 7.07
C GLN A 45 27.24 6.80 7.78
N LYS A 46 27.40 7.92 7.07
CA LYS A 46 27.12 9.27 7.58
C LYS A 46 25.62 9.56 7.80
N LYS A 47 24.72 8.86 7.09
CA LYS A 47 23.27 9.10 7.15
C LYS A 47 22.52 7.91 7.75
N ARG A 48 21.72 8.18 8.78
CA ARG A 48 20.78 7.23 9.38
C ARG A 48 19.40 7.42 8.79
N TYR A 49 18.72 6.32 8.49
CA TYR A 49 17.37 6.35 7.94
C TYR A 49 16.35 6.05 9.02
N LEU A 50 15.17 6.68 8.95
CA LEU A 50 14.11 6.49 9.96
C LEU A 50 13.74 5.02 10.14
N ILE A 51 13.51 4.29 9.05
CA ILE A 51 13.10 2.88 9.10
C ILE A 51 14.17 2.00 9.76
N GLU A 52 15.45 2.27 9.50
CA GLU A 52 16.57 1.57 10.14
C GLU A 52 16.60 1.84 11.66
N LEU A 53 16.39 3.10 12.07
CA LEU A 53 16.32 3.47 13.48
C LEU A 53 15.13 2.80 14.18
N LEU A 54 13.96 2.76 13.52
CA LEU A 54 12.77 2.13 14.08
C LEU A 54 12.91 0.61 14.18
N ALA A 55 13.50 -0.05 13.19
CA ALA A 55 13.79 -1.49 13.23
C ALA A 55 14.71 -1.83 14.41
N GLN A 56 15.77 -1.03 14.63
CA GLN A 56 16.66 -1.19 15.78
C GLN A 56 15.94 -0.94 17.11
N ALA A 57 15.11 0.10 17.20
CA ALA A 57 14.31 0.38 18.39
C ALA A 57 13.31 -0.74 18.70
N ALA A 58 12.80 -1.41 17.65
CA ALA A 58 11.92 -2.57 17.73
C ALA A 58 12.66 -3.89 18.01
N ASN A 59 14.00 -3.89 18.05
CA ASN A 59 14.82 -5.10 18.10
C ASN A 59 14.42 -6.13 17.00
N ALA A 60 14.11 -5.62 15.80
CA ALA A 60 13.69 -6.42 14.65
C ALA A 60 14.76 -6.40 13.56
N ASP A 61 14.84 -7.49 12.78
CA ASP A 61 15.58 -7.46 11.52
C ASP A 61 14.99 -6.38 10.60
N PHE A 62 15.86 -5.71 9.84
CA PHE A 62 15.43 -4.61 8.97
C PHE A 62 14.43 -5.08 7.90
N ALA A 63 14.61 -6.27 7.34
CA ALA A 63 13.70 -6.81 6.33
C ALA A 63 12.34 -7.16 6.93
N ASP A 64 12.33 -7.80 8.10
CA ASP A 64 11.09 -8.15 8.80
C ASP A 64 10.32 -6.89 9.21
N PHE A 65 11.01 -5.85 9.70
CA PHE A 65 10.37 -4.58 10.04
C PHE A 65 9.78 -3.89 8.81
N VAL A 66 10.50 -3.88 7.68
CA VAL A 66 9.99 -3.32 6.42
C VAL A 66 8.74 -4.05 5.94
N LEU A 67 8.74 -5.38 6.00
CA LEU A 67 7.61 -6.22 5.60
C LEU A 67 6.38 -5.97 6.49
N ALA A 68 6.57 -5.97 7.81
CA ALA A 68 5.46 -5.91 8.77
C ALA A 68 4.90 -4.50 8.97
N HIS A 69 5.72 -3.45 8.87
CA HIS A 69 5.34 -2.10 9.35
C HIS A 69 5.38 -1.00 8.29
N THR A 70 5.68 -1.33 7.02
CA THR A 70 5.71 -0.34 5.93
C THR A 70 4.80 -0.74 4.76
N LEU A 71 4.45 0.23 3.91
CA LEU A 71 3.68 -0.03 2.68
C LEU A 71 4.57 -0.47 1.50
N LEU A 72 5.85 -0.77 1.75
CA LEU A 72 6.78 -1.14 0.68
C LEU A 72 6.34 -2.40 -0.10
N PRO A 73 5.84 -3.47 0.55
CA PRO A 73 5.41 -4.67 -0.17
C PRO A 73 4.31 -4.37 -1.18
N TYR A 74 3.31 -3.56 -0.79
CA TYR A 74 2.26 -3.08 -1.69
C TYR A 74 2.78 -2.13 -2.78
N GLN A 75 3.55 -1.10 -2.40
CA GLN A 75 4.07 -0.11 -3.36
C GLN A 75 4.91 -0.75 -4.45
N HIS A 76 5.69 -1.76 -4.08
CA HIS A 76 6.59 -2.44 -4.98
C HIS A 76 6.07 -3.80 -5.41
N ALA A 77 4.79 -4.13 -5.22
CA ALA A 77 4.25 -5.44 -5.54
C ALA A 77 4.61 -5.93 -6.95
N ILE A 78 4.69 -5.00 -7.93
CA ILE A 78 5.08 -5.29 -9.31
C ILE A 78 6.16 -4.32 -9.80
N ARG A 79 7.28 -4.82 -10.33
CA ARG A 79 8.48 -4.04 -10.72
C ARG A 79 9.13 -4.53 -12.01
N TRP A 80 9.70 -3.61 -12.80
CA TRP A 80 10.32 -3.94 -14.09
C TRP A 80 11.61 -4.76 -13.99
N ASN A 81 12.57 -4.36 -13.13
CA ASN A 81 13.93 -4.92 -13.11
C ASN A 81 14.45 -5.32 -11.72
N ASP A 82 13.62 -5.29 -10.67
CA ASP A 82 14.10 -5.34 -9.27
C ASP A 82 13.57 -6.54 -8.47
N THR A 83 13.34 -7.67 -9.14
CA THR A 83 12.51 -8.78 -8.62
C THR A 83 13.25 -9.83 -7.83
N LEU A 84 14.57 -9.78 -7.88
CA LEU A 84 15.44 -10.64 -7.07
C LEU A 84 15.74 -10.02 -5.70
N ILE A 85 15.37 -8.77 -5.47
CA ILE A 85 15.65 -8.06 -4.22
C ILE A 85 14.46 -8.21 -3.28
N LYS A 86 14.68 -8.86 -2.14
CA LYS A 86 13.68 -8.94 -1.06
C LYS A 86 13.33 -7.55 -0.56
N HIS A 87 12.09 -7.37 -0.13
CA HIS A 87 11.74 -6.16 0.62
C HIS A 87 12.63 -6.08 1.86
N GLY A 88 13.27 -4.93 2.06
CA GLY A 88 14.26 -4.69 3.10
C GLY A 88 15.65 -5.32 2.89
N GLU A 89 16.04 -5.75 1.68
CA GLU A 89 17.43 -6.19 1.44
C GLU A 89 18.45 -5.02 1.67
N PRO A 90 19.47 -5.19 2.54
CA PRO A 90 20.42 -4.12 2.89
C PRO A 90 21.28 -3.61 1.72
N LYS A 91 21.47 -4.41 0.66
CA LYS A 91 22.32 -4.09 -0.50
C LYS A 91 21.96 -2.77 -1.19
N ARG A 92 20.73 -2.27 -0.99
CA ARG A 92 20.25 -0.97 -1.51
C ARG A 92 19.58 -0.13 -0.43
N LEU A 93 20.11 -0.14 0.79
CA LEU A 93 19.53 0.53 1.96
C LEU A 93 19.04 1.98 1.68
N PRO A 94 19.81 2.88 1.02
CA PRO A 94 19.33 4.24 0.71
C PRO A 94 18.08 4.30 -0.16
N PHE A 95 17.94 3.37 -1.11
CA PHE A 95 16.79 3.28 -2.00
C PHE A 95 15.59 2.67 -1.26
N MET A 96 15.82 1.59 -0.52
CA MET A 96 14.76 0.90 0.24
C MET A 96 14.16 1.80 1.31
N CYS A 97 14.99 2.52 2.07
CA CYS A 97 14.50 3.46 3.08
C CYS A 97 13.67 4.59 2.46
N ARG A 98 14.11 5.18 1.33
CA ARG A 98 13.32 6.22 0.64
C ARG A 98 11.98 5.67 0.18
N ALA A 99 11.98 4.49 -0.41
CA ALA A 99 10.76 3.85 -0.89
C ALA A 99 9.81 3.49 0.26
N ALA A 100 10.31 2.93 1.36
CA ALA A 100 9.52 2.52 2.52
C ALA A 100 8.89 3.71 3.27
N THR A 101 9.53 4.89 3.22
CA THR A 101 8.98 6.12 3.83
C THR A 101 8.00 6.89 2.93
N ARG A 102 7.68 6.37 1.76
CA ARG A 102 6.75 7.04 0.85
C ARG A 102 5.33 6.86 1.38
N ILE A 103 4.66 8.00 1.56
CA ILE A 103 3.24 8.03 1.88
C ILE A 103 2.45 7.84 0.59
N LEU A 104 1.54 6.88 0.58
CA LEU A 104 0.77 6.51 -0.60
C LEU A 104 -0.57 7.23 -0.71
N ARG A 105 -1.12 7.70 0.42
CA ARG A 105 -2.32 8.52 0.48
C ARG A 105 -2.18 9.61 1.56
N PRO A 106 -2.73 10.81 1.36
CA PRO A 106 -2.57 11.90 2.33
C PRO A 106 -3.32 11.59 3.62
N GLY A 107 -2.71 11.91 4.76
CA GLY A 107 -3.32 11.72 6.07
C GLY A 107 -3.17 10.32 6.65
N GLY A 108 -3.78 10.13 7.81
CA GLY A 108 -3.94 8.86 8.49
C GLY A 108 -5.38 8.41 8.44
N TYR A 109 -5.60 7.13 8.15
CA TYR A 109 -6.90 6.48 8.11
C TYR A 109 -7.08 5.53 9.28
N LEU A 110 -8.27 5.49 9.87
CA LEU A 110 -8.56 4.73 11.07
C LEU A 110 -10.00 4.20 11.07
N CYS A 111 -10.25 3.19 11.89
CA CYS A 111 -11.59 2.66 12.13
C CYS A 111 -11.90 2.82 13.63
N ALA A 112 -13.08 3.35 13.95
CA ALA A 112 -13.50 3.53 15.34
C ALA A 112 -13.65 2.19 16.08
N GLN A 113 -14.10 1.14 15.38
CA GLN A 113 -14.20 -0.20 15.96
C GLN A 113 -12.82 -0.83 16.19
N CYS A 114 -11.88 -0.73 15.24
CA CYS A 114 -10.50 -1.18 15.50
C CYS A 114 -9.88 -0.49 16.72
N ILE A 115 -10.19 0.79 16.94
CA ILE A 115 -9.69 1.50 18.14
C ILE A 115 -10.22 0.85 19.41
N ALA A 116 -11.50 0.48 19.46
CA ALA A 116 -12.08 -0.22 20.60
C ALA A 116 -11.42 -1.61 20.80
N ASP A 117 -11.29 -2.39 19.72
CA ASP A 117 -10.64 -3.71 19.77
C ASP A 117 -9.17 -3.60 20.24
N ASP A 118 -8.44 -2.58 19.78
CA ASP A 118 -7.05 -2.36 20.18
C ASP A 118 -6.92 -2.07 21.68
N PHE A 119 -7.88 -1.33 22.26
CA PHE A 119 -7.91 -1.07 23.71
C PHE A 119 -8.11 -2.36 24.50
N GLU A 120 -9.00 -3.24 24.04
CA GLU A 120 -9.27 -4.52 24.70
C GLU A 120 -8.09 -5.49 24.58
N LEU A 121 -7.45 -5.56 23.41
CA LEU A 121 -6.43 -6.56 23.10
C LEU A 121 -5.00 -6.15 23.48
N HIS A 122 -4.68 -4.86 23.34
CA HIS A 122 -3.29 -4.38 23.42
C HIS A 122 -3.09 -3.30 24.47
N GLY A 123 -4.15 -2.57 24.83
CA GLY A 123 -4.12 -1.44 25.75
C GLY A 123 -4.05 -0.07 25.05
N PRO A 124 -3.18 0.18 24.06
CA PRO A 124 -3.25 1.39 23.25
C PRO A 124 -3.79 1.13 21.84
N SER A 125 -4.60 2.06 21.32
CA SER A 125 -4.91 2.11 19.89
C SER A 125 -3.69 2.47 19.05
N TYR A 126 -3.61 1.92 17.84
CA TYR A 126 -2.47 2.15 16.94
C TYR A 126 -2.88 2.24 15.46
N TRP A 127 -2.02 2.91 14.68
CA TRP A 127 -2.30 3.13 13.26
C TRP A 127 -2.09 1.84 12.49
N ARG A 128 -3.17 1.19 12.07
CA ARG A 128 -3.11 -0.02 11.24
C ARG A 128 -2.63 0.31 9.83
N ARG A 129 -1.69 -0.48 9.34
CA ARG A 129 -1.04 -0.33 8.04
C ARG A 129 -2.02 -0.61 6.90
N ALA A 130 -2.89 -1.60 7.04
CA ALA A 130 -3.91 -1.92 6.04
C ALA A 130 -4.84 -0.72 5.71
N HIS A 131 -5.21 0.09 6.71
CA HIS A 131 -6.02 1.29 6.49
C HIS A 131 -5.31 2.37 5.65
N GLN A 132 -3.97 2.37 5.62
CA GLN A 132 -3.20 3.40 4.92
C GLN A 132 -3.03 3.11 3.42
N LEU A 133 -3.57 1.99 2.93
CA LEU A 133 -3.51 1.60 1.53
C LEU A 133 -4.47 2.45 0.68
N PRO A 134 -4.05 2.95 -0.50
CA PRO A 134 -4.95 3.53 -1.49
C PRO A 134 -6.05 2.54 -1.91
N GLY A 135 -7.26 3.04 -2.15
CA GLY A 135 -8.40 2.21 -2.54
C GLY A 135 -9.10 1.48 -1.37
N ILE A 136 -8.52 1.51 -0.17
CA ILE A 136 -9.15 0.95 1.03
C ILE A 136 -9.90 2.06 1.76
N TYR A 137 -11.23 2.05 1.64
CA TYR A 137 -12.10 3.05 2.26
C TYR A 137 -13.07 2.46 3.30
N LEU A 138 -13.13 1.13 3.35
CA LEU A 138 -13.83 0.36 4.35
C LEU A 138 -12.80 -0.40 5.18
N CYS A 139 -13.05 -0.54 6.47
CA CYS A 139 -12.29 -1.46 7.30
C CYS A 139 -12.56 -2.91 6.84
N SER A 140 -11.51 -3.69 6.59
CA SER A 140 -11.65 -5.10 6.20
C SER A 140 -12.27 -5.96 7.33
N ASP A 141 -12.02 -5.58 8.59
CA ASP A 141 -12.45 -6.33 9.76
C ASP A 141 -13.90 -5.99 10.14
N HIS A 142 -14.23 -4.69 10.21
CA HIS A 142 -15.55 -4.22 10.67
C HIS A 142 -16.53 -3.86 9.54
N ARG A 143 -16.06 -3.76 8.30
CA ARG A 143 -16.85 -3.36 7.12
C ARG A 143 -17.54 -2.00 7.25
N THR A 144 -16.98 -1.12 8.08
CA THR A 144 -17.45 0.27 8.27
C THR A 144 -16.58 1.25 7.48
N PRO A 145 -17.11 2.42 7.09
CA PRO A 145 -16.31 3.50 6.52
C PRO A 145 -15.13 3.86 7.42
N LEU A 146 -13.95 4.01 6.83
CA LEU A 146 -12.80 4.55 7.56
C LEU A 146 -13.02 6.03 7.83
N HIS A 147 -12.44 6.52 8.93
CA HIS A 147 -12.26 7.94 9.17
C HIS A 147 -10.85 8.35 8.72
N TYR A 148 -10.67 9.63 8.40
CA TYR A 148 -9.39 10.16 7.98
C TYR A 148 -9.13 11.55 8.55
N LEU A 149 -7.85 11.82 8.80
CA LEU A 149 -7.35 13.13 9.17
C LEU A 149 -6.11 13.45 8.34
N GLY A 150 -6.12 14.62 7.69
CA GLY A 150 -5.05 15.07 6.81
C GLY A 150 -3.75 15.39 7.57
N GLY A 151 -2.64 15.46 6.83
CA GLY A 151 -1.32 15.78 7.40
C GLY A 151 -0.47 14.55 7.70
N ARG A 152 0.83 14.76 7.93
CA ARG A 152 1.79 13.68 8.28
C ARG A 152 2.04 13.60 9.78
N ASP A 153 1.86 14.73 10.44
CA ASP A 153 1.90 14.95 11.88
C ASP A 153 0.77 14.23 12.62
N VAL A 154 -0.32 13.85 11.93
CA VAL A 154 -1.38 13.01 12.50
C VAL A 154 -0.88 11.74 13.17
N PHE A 155 0.20 11.14 12.67
CA PHE A 155 0.76 9.91 13.23
C PHE A 155 1.49 10.13 14.56
N ASP A 156 1.77 11.39 14.94
CA ASP A 156 2.27 11.73 16.27
C ASP A 156 1.18 11.60 17.34
N LEU A 157 -0.11 11.60 16.95
CA LEU A 157 -1.26 11.31 17.81
C LEU A 157 -1.56 9.81 17.86
N ALA A 158 -2.19 9.37 18.94
CA ALA A 158 -2.84 8.06 18.97
C ALA A 158 -4.11 8.11 18.10
N PRO A 159 -4.49 7.03 17.40
CA PRO A 159 -5.71 7.01 16.60
C PRO A 159 -6.97 7.40 17.39
N SER A 160 -7.07 6.98 18.65
CA SER A 160 -8.18 7.39 19.54
C SER A 160 -8.28 8.89 19.75
N ALA A 161 -7.14 9.59 19.83
CA ALA A 161 -7.11 11.06 19.93
C ALA A 161 -7.35 11.72 18.56
N ALA A 162 -6.88 11.09 17.47
CA ALA A 162 -7.11 11.60 16.12
C ALA A 162 -8.58 11.48 15.67
N LEU A 163 -9.31 10.47 16.17
CA LEU A 163 -10.71 10.21 15.82
C LEU A 163 -11.62 11.41 16.11
N GLU A 164 -11.36 12.18 17.18
CA GLU A 164 -12.13 13.38 17.55
C GLU A 164 -12.14 14.44 16.43
N PHE A 165 -11.07 14.51 15.64
CA PHE A 165 -10.89 15.49 14.56
C PHE A 165 -11.05 14.87 13.16
N ALA A 166 -11.28 13.56 13.08
CA ALA A 166 -11.28 12.83 11.82
C ALA A 166 -12.63 12.94 11.11
N ASN A 167 -12.58 13.09 9.79
CA ASN A 167 -13.77 13.06 8.95
C ASN A 167 -14.06 11.62 8.55
N SER A 168 -15.34 11.23 8.49
CA SER A 168 -15.69 9.97 7.85
C SER A 168 -15.37 10.06 6.36
N VAL A 169 -14.89 8.97 5.76
CA VAL A 169 -14.99 8.79 4.31
C VAL A 169 -16.47 8.92 3.94
N GLY A 170 -16.75 9.67 2.87
CA GLY A 170 -18.13 9.91 2.43
C GLY A 170 -18.91 8.62 2.18
N ASP A 171 -20.17 8.62 2.59
CA ASP A 171 -21.07 7.46 2.54
C ASP A 171 -21.20 6.88 1.13
N GLU A 172 -21.13 7.72 0.10
CA GLU A 172 -21.17 7.30 -1.31
C GLU A 172 -19.99 6.36 -1.66
N ILE A 173 -18.75 6.79 -1.42
CA ILE A 173 -17.55 5.99 -1.69
C ILE A 173 -17.59 4.69 -0.88
N ALA A 174 -18.02 4.77 0.38
CA ALA A 174 -18.10 3.62 1.27
C ALA A 174 -19.18 2.61 0.81
N MET A 175 -20.36 3.08 0.42
CA MET A 175 -21.45 2.25 -0.10
C MET A 175 -21.08 1.60 -1.44
N GLU A 176 -20.50 2.37 -2.35
CA GLU A 176 -20.00 1.88 -3.64
C GLU A 176 -18.91 0.81 -3.44
N ALA A 177 -18.00 1.04 -2.48
CA ALA A 177 -16.97 0.06 -2.13
C ALA A 177 -17.56 -1.23 -1.53
N ALA A 178 -18.61 -1.12 -0.72
CA ALA A 178 -19.25 -2.27 -0.06
C ALA A 178 -20.02 -3.16 -1.04
N THR A 179 -20.60 -2.56 -2.09
CA THR A 179 -21.46 -3.25 -3.05
C THR A 179 -20.71 -3.76 -4.28
N SER A 180 -19.55 -3.20 -4.61
CA SER A 180 -18.80 -3.57 -5.80
C SER A 180 -17.95 -4.83 -5.59
N PRO A 181 -18.16 -5.91 -6.36
CA PRO A 181 -17.31 -7.09 -6.30
C PRO A 181 -15.88 -6.79 -6.78
N PHE A 182 -15.70 -5.83 -7.70
CA PHE A 182 -14.38 -5.42 -8.19
C PHE A 182 -13.59 -4.63 -7.15
N VAL A 183 -14.25 -3.78 -6.35
CA VAL A 183 -13.59 -3.10 -5.22
C VAL A 183 -13.22 -4.12 -4.14
N SER A 184 -14.11 -5.07 -3.84
CA SER A 184 -13.81 -6.17 -2.91
C SER A 184 -12.60 -7.00 -3.35
N GLU A 185 -12.52 -7.34 -4.64
CA GLU A 185 -11.37 -8.06 -5.20
C GLU A 185 -10.09 -7.21 -5.15
N PHE A 186 -10.19 -5.90 -5.41
CA PHE A 186 -9.05 -4.99 -5.29
C PHE A 186 -8.52 -4.92 -3.86
N VAL A 187 -9.39 -4.82 -2.86
CA VAL A 187 -9.03 -4.85 -1.44
C VAL A 187 -8.32 -6.15 -1.10
N ARG A 188 -8.87 -7.28 -1.55
CA ARG A 188 -8.32 -8.62 -1.33
C ARG A 188 -6.92 -8.74 -1.92
N LEU A 189 -6.73 -8.41 -3.19
CA LEU A 189 -5.41 -8.44 -3.85
C LEU A 189 -4.43 -7.47 -3.20
N SER A 190 -4.88 -6.29 -2.76
CA SER A 190 -4.05 -5.33 -2.03
C SER A 190 -3.50 -5.94 -0.74
N ASN A 191 -4.34 -6.64 0.03
CA ASN A 191 -3.92 -7.32 1.25
C ASN A 191 -2.95 -8.48 0.96
N VAL A 192 -3.16 -9.25 -0.10
CA VAL A 192 -2.24 -10.32 -0.53
C VAL A 192 -0.84 -9.74 -0.80
N THR A 193 -0.74 -8.62 -1.53
CA THR A 193 0.57 -7.99 -1.82
C THR A 193 1.31 -7.52 -0.57
N MET A 194 0.60 -7.21 0.51
CA MET A 194 1.19 -6.78 1.78
C MET A 194 1.93 -7.87 2.53
N THR A 195 1.73 -9.13 2.13
CA THR A 195 2.41 -10.31 2.68
C THR A 195 3.58 -10.78 1.81
N SER A 196 3.71 -10.24 0.59
CA SER A 196 4.76 -10.64 -0.35
C SER A 196 6.14 -10.32 0.17
N LYS A 197 7.08 -11.27 0.10
CA LYS A 197 8.48 -11.02 0.50
C LYS A 197 9.29 -10.37 -0.61
N ARG A 198 8.83 -10.50 -1.86
CA ARG A 198 9.51 -10.02 -3.06
C ARG A 198 8.54 -9.37 -4.04
N PRO A 199 9.02 -8.44 -4.87
CA PRO A 199 8.20 -7.86 -5.90
C PRO A 199 8.10 -8.80 -7.12
N LEU A 200 6.90 -8.91 -7.70
CA LEU A 200 6.67 -9.65 -8.95
C LEU A 200 7.21 -8.87 -10.14
N SER A 201 7.78 -9.55 -11.14
CA SER A 201 8.28 -8.83 -12.32
C SER A 201 7.14 -8.43 -13.24
N THR A 202 7.24 -7.26 -13.89
CA THR A 202 6.31 -6.87 -14.97
C THR A 202 6.30 -7.90 -16.10
N HIS A 203 7.43 -8.60 -16.32
CA HIS A 203 7.51 -9.69 -17.29
C HIS A 203 6.68 -10.91 -16.86
N ILE A 204 6.66 -11.26 -15.58
CA ILE A 204 5.79 -12.31 -15.05
C ILE A 204 4.33 -11.84 -15.10
N ALA A 205 4.02 -10.61 -14.69
CA ALA A 205 2.67 -10.06 -14.82
C ALA A 205 2.16 -10.09 -16.26
N TYR A 206 2.98 -9.67 -17.22
CA TYR A 206 2.69 -9.79 -18.66
C TYR A 206 2.41 -11.24 -19.06
N LYS A 207 3.24 -12.20 -18.62
CA LYS A 207 2.99 -13.63 -18.90
C LYS A 207 1.66 -14.10 -18.33
N ILE A 208 1.30 -13.69 -17.12
CA ILE A 208 0.03 -14.04 -16.48
C ILE A 208 -1.16 -13.57 -17.33
N PHE A 209 -1.13 -12.32 -17.83
CA PHE A 209 -2.18 -11.81 -18.71
C PHE A 209 -2.24 -12.50 -20.08
N ASN A 210 -1.15 -13.13 -20.53
CA ASN A 210 -1.08 -13.81 -21.84
C ASN A 210 -1.30 -15.33 -21.76
N LEU A 211 -1.54 -15.89 -20.58
CA LEU A 211 -1.96 -17.28 -20.40
C LEU A 211 -3.27 -17.54 -21.14
N LYS A 212 -3.46 -18.76 -21.66
CA LYS A 212 -4.63 -19.10 -22.49
C LYS A 212 -5.93 -18.85 -21.73
N GLU A 213 -5.94 -19.16 -20.44
CA GLU A 213 -7.07 -19.00 -19.51
C GLU A 213 -7.36 -17.52 -19.19
N SER A 214 -6.37 -16.64 -19.34
CA SER A 214 -6.46 -15.19 -19.12
C SER A 214 -6.67 -14.39 -20.41
N ARG A 215 -6.70 -15.05 -21.58
CA ARG A 215 -6.80 -14.38 -22.88
C ARG A 215 -8.17 -13.72 -23.03
N ILE A 216 -8.20 -12.43 -22.75
CA ILE A 216 -9.26 -11.54 -23.20
C ILE A 216 -8.75 -10.83 -24.45
N ASP A 217 -9.62 -10.71 -25.46
CA ASP A 217 -9.32 -10.08 -26.75
C ASP A 217 -9.23 -8.55 -26.60
N TYR A 218 -8.22 -8.10 -25.86
CA TYR A 218 -7.89 -6.70 -25.68
C TYR A 218 -7.04 -6.19 -26.82
N THR A 219 -7.28 -4.95 -27.22
CA THR A 219 -6.46 -4.30 -28.23
C THR A 219 -5.26 -3.62 -27.62
N LEU A 220 -4.10 -3.99 -28.17
CA LEU A 220 -2.77 -3.58 -27.72
C LEU A 220 -2.17 -2.46 -28.59
N ARG A 221 -2.91 -1.98 -29.59
CA ARG A 221 -2.46 -0.99 -30.58
C ARG A 221 -3.06 0.37 -30.27
N GLU A 222 -2.20 1.38 -30.21
CA GLU A 222 -2.54 2.79 -29.94
C GLU A 222 -3.36 3.44 -31.08
N GLN A 223 -3.33 2.87 -32.29
CA GLN A 223 -3.98 3.40 -33.50
C GLN A 223 -4.91 2.40 -34.22
N ALA A 224 -5.47 1.41 -33.52
CA ALA A 224 -6.33 0.44 -34.19
C ALA A 224 -7.72 1.02 -34.53
N PRO A 225 -8.24 0.79 -35.75
CA PRO A 225 -9.59 1.21 -36.13
C PRO A 225 -10.67 0.47 -35.34
N ALA A 226 -11.69 1.18 -34.86
CA ALA A 226 -12.74 0.71 -33.96
C ALA A 226 -13.56 -0.52 -34.47
N PRO A 227 -14.24 -1.29 -33.58
CA PRO A 227 -14.45 -1.06 -32.15
C PRO A 227 -13.71 -2.09 -31.29
N HIS A 228 -12.60 -1.67 -30.69
CA HIS A 228 -11.71 -2.55 -29.95
C HIS A 228 -11.93 -2.44 -28.43
N ARG A 229 -11.89 -3.57 -27.71
CA ARG A 229 -12.01 -3.61 -26.24
C ARG A 229 -10.67 -3.19 -25.61
N LEU A 230 -10.65 -2.03 -24.95
CA LEU A 230 -9.49 -1.57 -24.17
C LEU A 230 -9.64 -1.97 -22.70
N LEU A 231 -8.54 -2.30 -22.05
CA LEU A 231 -8.52 -2.65 -20.63
C LEU A 231 -9.02 -1.50 -19.76
N SER A 232 -8.54 -0.30 -20.04
CA SER A 232 -8.95 0.89 -19.31
C SER A 232 -10.44 1.23 -19.50
N ASP A 233 -11.07 0.87 -20.63
CA ASP A 233 -12.53 1.00 -20.78
C ASP A 233 -13.27 -0.01 -19.89
N GLN A 234 -12.74 -1.23 -19.75
CA GLN A 234 -13.33 -2.22 -18.83
C GLN A 234 -13.17 -1.82 -17.37
N ILE A 235 -12.01 -1.27 -16.97
CA ILE A 235 -11.81 -0.74 -15.62
C ILE A 235 -12.79 0.38 -15.33
N LEU A 236 -12.98 1.33 -16.25
CA LEU A 236 -13.95 2.42 -16.10
C LEU A 236 -15.40 1.94 -16.02
N ALA A 237 -15.73 0.80 -16.63
CA ALA A 237 -17.06 0.21 -16.57
C ALA A 237 -17.27 -0.67 -15.32
N ALA A 238 -16.21 -1.27 -14.79
CA ALA A 238 -16.27 -2.22 -13.69
C ALA A 238 -16.23 -1.56 -12.31
N PHE A 239 -15.49 -0.47 -12.16
CA PHE A 239 -15.30 0.20 -10.87
C PHE A 239 -16.20 1.42 -10.72
N PRO A 240 -16.72 1.69 -9.51
CA PRO A 240 -17.45 2.92 -9.23
C PRO A 240 -16.60 4.16 -9.49
N ARG A 241 -17.21 5.18 -10.09
CA ARG A 241 -16.48 6.37 -10.55
C ARG A 241 -15.88 7.16 -9.39
N SER A 242 -16.64 7.35 -8.31
CA SER A 242 -16.18 8.12 -7.14
C SER A 242 -14.99 7.43 -6.46
N TRP A 243 -15.03 6.09 -6.37
CA TRP A 243 -13.94 5.28 -5.85
C TRP A 243 -12.67 5.37 -6.73
N LEU A 244 -12.82 5.29 -8.05
CA LEU A 244 -11.69 5.45 -8.99
C LEU A 244 -11.08 6.85 -8.91
N GLU A 245 -11.90 7.90 -8.74
CA GLU A 245 -11.41 9.27 -8.58
C GLU A 245 -10.52 9.40 -7.35
N ALA A 246 -10.94 8.80 -6.24
CA ALA A 246 -10.20 8.83 -4.99
C ALA A 246 -8.92 7.96 -5.02
N THR A 247 -8.90 6.89 -5.82
CA THR A 247 -7.81 5.89 -5.86
C THR A 247 -6.77 6.14 -6.96
N LEU A 248 -7.24 6.46 -8.17
CA LEU A 248 -6.41 6.61 -9.37
C LEU A 248 -7.02 7.66 -10.32
N PRO A 249 -7.00 8.96 -9.96
CA PRO A 249 -7.75 10.01 -10.65
C PRO A 249 -7.35 10.21 -12.11
N GLU A 250 -6.11 9.88 -12.50
CA GLU A 250 -5.65 9.98 -13.89
C GLU A 250 -6.46 9.10 -14.86
N THR A 251 -7.06 8.03 -14.34
CA THR A 251 -7.88 7.08 -15.12
C THR A 251 -9.11 7.75 -15.71
N LEU A 252 -9.68 8.72 -14.99
CA LEU A 252 -10.93 9.39 -15.35
C LEU A 252 -10.74 10.49 -16.42
N LYS A 253 -9.51 10.94 -16.66
CA LYS A 253 -9.20 11.94 -17.71
C LYS A 253 -9.29 11.36 -19.13
N LYS A 254 -9.37 10.04 -19.23
CA LYS A 254 -9.39 9.28 -20.47
C LYS A 254 -10.76 9.35 -21.15
N LYS A 255 -10.79 9.54 -22.47
CA LYS A 255 -12.00 9.33 -23.28
C LYS A 255 -12.17 7.85 -23.63
N ARG A 256 -13.42 7.38 -23.69
CA ARG A 256 -13.73 6.00 -24.10
C ARG A 256 -13.12 5.70 -25.49
N GLY A 257 -12.51 4.52 -25.65
CA GLY A 257 -11.85 4.12 -26.90
C GLY A 257 -10.46 4.73 -27.15
N GLN A 258 -10.00 5.67 -26.31
CA GLN A 258 -8.64 6.23 -26.41
C GLN A 258 -7.64 5.33 -25.70
N PHE A 259 -6.51 4.98 -26.30
CA PHE A 259 -5.48 4.23 -25.58
C PHE A 259 -4.86 5.05 -24.42
N SER A 260 -4.59 4.41 -23.28
CA SER A 260 -4.09 5.06 -22.06
C SER A 260 -2.86 4.35 -21.49
N ARG A 261 -2.24 4.94 -20.46
CA ARG A 261 -1.11 4.31 -19.76
C ARG A 261 -1.48 2.98 -19.09
N ILE A 262 -2.73 2.81 -18.67
CA ILE A 262 -3.20 1.60 -18.01
C ILE A 262 -3.25 0.43 -19.00
N ASP A 263 -3.58 0.68 -20.26
CA ASP A 263 -3.60 -0.39 -21.28
C ASP A 263 -2.21 -0.98 -21.53
N ARG A 264 -1.15 -0.24 -21.17
CA ARG A 264 0.23 -0.73 -21.26
C ARG A 264 0.57 -1.81 -20.23
N VAL A 265 -0.26 -2.09 -19.22
CA VAL A 265 -0.06 -3.23 -18.28
C VAL A 265 -0.09 -4.58 -19.01
N LEU A 266 -0.83 -4.65 -20.11
CA LEU A 266 -0.91 -5.84 -20.96
C LEU A 266 0.28 -5.95 -21.92
N LEU A 267 1.15 -4.94 -21.97
CA LEU A 267 2.34 -4.90 -22.79
C LEU A 267 3.59 -5.15 -21.96
N ARG A 268 4.61 -5.72 -22.58
CA ARG A 268 5.95 -5.79 -22.01
C ARG A 268 6.63 -4.42 -22.11
N SER A 269 6.23 -3.48 -21.27
CA SER A 269 6.72 -2.10 -21.27
C SER A 269 7.31 -1.68 -19.91
N PRO A 270 8.45 -0.97 -19.87
CA PRO A 270 8.95 -0.36 -18.63
C PRO A 270 8.04 0.75 -18.11
N ASN A 271 7.14 1.27 -18.96
CA ASN A 271 6.21 2.36 -18.65
C ASN A 271 4.77 1.86 -18.46
N ALA A 272 4.60 0.58 -18.12
CA ALA A 272 3.32 -0.13 -18.07
C ALA A 272 2.35 0.33 -16.95
N GLY A 273 2.47 1.55 -16.42
CA GLY A 273 1.58 2.08 -15.38
C GLY A 273 2.10 1.88 -13.96
N SER A 274 1.30 2.32 -12.97
CA SER A 274 1.56 2.13 -11.54
C SER A 274 1.21 0.70 -11.11
N TRP A 275 1.66 0.26 -9.93
CA TRP A 275 1.24 -1.05 -9.38
C TRP A 275 -0.28 -1.10 -9.14
N ILE A 276 -0.92 0.03 -8.82
CA ILE A 276 -2.38 0.15 -8.72
C ILE A 276 -3.04 -0.20 -10.06
N ALA A 277 -2.49 0.28 -11.19
CA ALA A 277 -3.02 -0.04 -12.51
C ALA A 277 -2.99 -1.55 -12.79
N TYR A 278 -1.95 -2.25 -12.35
CA TYR A 278 -1.88 -3.71 -12.44
C TYR A 278 -2.94 -4.40 -11.55
N LEU A 279 -3.12 -3.94 -10.31
CA LEU A 279 -4.14 -4.51 -9.42
C LEU A 279 -5.55 -4.34 -10.00
N LEU A 280 -5.88 -3.16 -10.52
CA LEU A 280 -7.14 -2.92 -11.22
C LEU A 280 -7.30 -3.83 -12.44
N ALA A 281 -6.22 -4.05 -13.19
CA ALA A 281 -6.21 -4.95 -14.34
C ALA A 281 -6.47 -6.40 -13.93
N PHE A 282 -5.85 -6.89 -12.86
CA PHE A 282 -6.13 -8.23 -12.34
C PHE A 282 -7.59 -8.38 -11.92
N CYS A 283 -8.19 -7.38 -11.29
CA CYS A 283 -9.60 -7.43 -10.86
C CYS A 283 -10.58 -7.64 -12.03
N VAL A 284 -10.28 -7.10 -13.22
CA VAL A 284 -11.14 -7.26 -14.41
C VAL A 284 -10.75 -8.46 -15.27
N VAL A 285 -9.69 -9.19 -14.91
CA VAL A 285 -9.25 -10.44 -15.57
C VAL A 285 -9.14 -11.55 -14.51
N PRO A 286 -10.25 -12.21 -14.12
CA PRO A 286 -10.28 -13.11 -12.96
C PRO A 286 -9.26 -14.26 -13.00
N ALA A 287 -9.04 -14.88 -14.16
CA ALA A 287 -8.02 -15.93 -14.31
C ALA A 287 -6.59 -15.42 -14.04
N ALA A 288 -6.32 -14.16 -14.39
CA ALA A 288 -5.05 -13.51 -14.11
C ALA A 288 -4.91 -13.18 -12.61
N ALA A 289 -6.00 -12.76 -11.94
CA ALA A 289 -5.99 -12.50 -10.50
C ALA A 289 -5.62 -13.74 -9.68
N ALA A 290 -6.25 -14.89 -9.95
CA ALA A 290 -5.94 -16.14 -9.26
C ALA A 290 -4.47 -16.52 -9.41
N ARG A 291 -3.93 -16.42 -10.63
CA ARG A 291 -2.52 -16.76 -10.89
C ARG A 291 -1.55 -15.75 -10.27
N PHE A 292 -1.93 -14.48 -10.21
CA PHE A 292 -1.15 -13.44 -9.53
C PHE A 292 -1.01 -13.74 -8.04
N GLU A 293 -2.11 -14.11 -7.37
CA GLU A 293 -2.12 -14.46 -5.96
C GLU A 293 -1.24 -15.68 -5.65
N GLU A 294 -1.31 -16.74 -6.45
CA GLU A 294 -0.44 -17.91 -6.30
C GLU A 294 1.04 -17.51 -6.36
N MET A 295 1.40 -16.66 -7.32
CA MET A 295 2.77 -16.20 -7.50
C MET A 295 3.24 -15.33 -6.34
N VAL A 296 2.42 -14.40 -5.88
CA VAL A 296 2.74 -13.51 -4.76
C VAL A 296 2.86 -14.28 -3.44
N SER A 297 1.97 -15.24 -3.20
CA SER A 297 1.99 -16.07 -2.00
C SER A 297 3.18 -17.03 -1.95
N SER A 298 3.73 -17.38 -3.11
CA SER A 298 4.91 -18.25 -3.25
C SER A 298 6.27 -17.51 -3.19
N ALA A 299 6.28 -16.18 -3.21
CA ALA A 299 7.48 -15.34 -3.40
C ALA A 299 8.12 -14.82 -2.11
#